data_AF-A0A7K3DR10-F1
#
_entry.id   AF-A0A7K3DR10-F1
#
_cell.length_a   1.000
_cell.length_b   1.000
_cell.length_c   1.000
_cell.angle_alpha   90.00
_cell.angle_beta   90.00
_cell.angle_gamma   90.00
#
_symmetry.space_group_name_H-M   'P 1'
#
loop_
_entity.id
_entity.type
_entity.pdbx_description
1 polymer ?
#
loop_
_entity_poly.entity_id
_entity_poly.type
_entity_poly.pdbx_seq_one_letter_code
_entity_poly.pdbx_strand_id
1 'polypeptide(L)'
;MSPARPRRPAAHVPGRARSGEQAQARHTDTRRTFPPLPPRARPATAFALTWWGNAWVDALEDTALDPARLARGRAYADRGHVDAITVTPGRVVAYVHGSRPRPYRAELVLRTLPDEAWDRFVQSAAARPDHMASLLDKDVPHALAATCGLLPAVDDLTPDCTCPDRVQPCKHAAALCHQT
;
A
#
# COMPACT_ATOMS: atom_id res chain seq x y z
N MET A 1 48.82 45.72 -25.45
CA MET A 1 47.68 46.28 -24.70
C MET A 1 46.43 46.14 -25.55
N SER A 2 45.52 45.22 -25.21
CA SER A 2 44.21 45.04 -25.88
C SER A 2 43.10 45.55 -24.95
N PRO A 3 42.09 46.29 -25.44
CA PRO A 3 41.01 46.80 -24.58
C PRO A 3 39.98 45.72 -24.27
N ALA A 4 39.52 45.70 -23.02
CA ALA A 4 38.52 44.80 -22.50
C ALA A 4 37.11 45.12 -23.07
N ARG A 5 36.36 44.06 -23.46
CA ARG A 5 34.93 44.16 -23.80
C ARG A 5 34.07 44.31 -22.54
N PRO A 6 33.01 45.14 -22.54
CA PRO A 6 32.09 45.20 -21.41
C PRO A 6 31.16 43.97 -21.39
N ARG A 7 30.97 43.39 -20.21
CA ARG A 7 29.98 42.31 -19.96
C ARG A 7 28.58 42.91 -19.81
N ARG A 8 27.60 42.40 -20.57
CA ARG A 8 26.17 42.71 -20.37
C ARG A 8 25.66 42.04 -19.08
N PRO A 9 24.77 42.67 -18.30
CA PRO A 9 24.14 42.01 -17.17
C PRO A 9 23.15 40.96 -17.65
N ALA A 10 23.16 39.78 -17.02
CA ALA A 10 22.17 38.74 -17.24
C ALA A 10 20.82 39.16 -16.64
N ALA A 11 19.75 39.00 -17.41
CA ALA A 11 18.39 39.21 -16.93
C ALA A 11 18.04 38.18 -15.85
N HIS A 12 17.53 38.66 -14.70
CA HIS A 12 17.01 37.82 -13.63
C HIS A 12 15.68 37.22 -14.08
N VAL A 13 15.64 35.91 -14.31
CA VAL A 13 14.38 35.17 -14.45
C VAL A 13 13.88 34.87 -13.03
N PRO A 14 12.67 35.30 -12.62
CA PRO A 14 12.12 34.93 -11.33
C PRO A 14 11.77 33.44 -11.37
N GLY A 15 12.44 32.65 -10.54
CA GLY A 15 12.15 31.23 -10.36
C GLY A 15 10.74 31.05 -9.80
N ARG A 16 9.93 30.27 -10.53
CA ARG A 16 8.58 29.84 -10.14
C ARG A 16 8.67 29.08 -8.82
N ALA A 17 8.34 29.76 -7.73
CA ALA A 17 8.43 29.22 -6.40
C ALA A 17 7.11 28.54 -5.98
N ARG A 18 7.23 27.38 -5.32
CA ARG A 18 6.38 26.89 -4.22
C ARG A 18 5.02 26.22 -4.51
N SER A 19 4.93 25.34 -5.52
CA SER A 19 3.77 24.42 -5.65
C SER A 19 4.07 23.00 -5.15
N GLY A 20 5.30 22.50 -5.36
CA GLY A 20 5.67 21.11 -5.05
C GLY A 20 6.00 20.83 -3.57
N GLU A 21 6.58 21.80 -2.86
CA GLU A 21 7.01 21.62 -1.46
C GLU A 21 5.84 21.54 -0.47
N GLN A 22 4.70 22.16 -0.79
CA GLN A 22 3.52 22.19 0.09
C GLN A 22 2.72 20.87 0.05
N ALA A 23 2.77 20.14 -1.07
CA ALA A 23 2.18 18.79 -1.18
C ALA A 23 3.03 17.74 -0.43
N GLN A 24 4.36 17.91 -0.43
CA GLN A 24 5.30 17.00 0.25
C GLN A 24 5.23 17.12 1.78
N ALA A 25 4.96 18.32 2.31
CA ALA A 25 4.96 18.60 3.75
C ALA A 25 3.72 18.09 4.52
N ARG A 26 2.62 17.77 3.83
CA ARG A 26 1.41 17.17 4.44
C ARG A 26 1.48 15.65 4.59
N HIS A 27 2.47 15.00 3.98
CA HIS A 27 2.52 13.55 3.79
C HIS A 27 3.35 12.79 4.85
N THR A 28 3.86 13.47 5.89
CA THR A 28 4.79 12.86 6.86
C THR A 28 4.12 12.08 7.99
N ASP A 29 2.80 12.23 8.23
CA ASP A 29 2.09 11.57 9.35
C ASP A 29 1.16 10.40 8.95
N THR A 30 1.07 10.08 7.66
CA THR A 30 0.21 8.97 7.18
C THR A 30 0.91 7.61 7.17
N ARG A 31 2.20 7.57 7.53
CA ARG A 31 2.94 6.31 7.67
C ARG A 31 2.46 5.54 8.90
N ARG A 32 2.19 4.26 8.72
CA ARG A 32 1.92 3.31 9.80
C ARG A 32 2.82 2.08 9.64
N THR A 33 3.42 1.62 10.74
CA THR A 33 4.23 0.40 10.73
C THR A 33 3.61 -0.60 11.69
N PHE A 34 3.43 -1.82 11.21
CA PHE A 34 2.89 -2.95 11.97
C PHE A 34 4.03 -3.95 12.24
N PRO A 35 4.15 -4.47 13.47
CA PRO A 35 5.17 -5.46 13.78
C PRO A 35 4.93 -6.76 13.01
N PRO A 36 5.97 -7.60 12.80
CA PRO A 36 5.78 -8.92 12.21
C PRO A 36 4.83 -9.75 13.08
N LEU A 37 3.99 -10.57 12.43
CA LEU A 37 3.13 -11.51 13.15
C LEU A 37 3.89 -12.80 13.43
N PRO A 38 3.65 -13.45 14.58
CA PRO A 38 4.24 -14.75 14.85
C PRO A 38 3.72 -15.81 13.87
N PRO A 39 4.45 -16.92 13.66
CA PRO A 39 3.96 -18.05 12.89
C PRO A 39 2.62 -18.55 13.43
N ARG A 40 1.68 -18.87 12.53
CA ARG A 40 0.37 -19.40 12.87
C ARG A 40 0.47 -20.88 13.25
N ALA A 41 -0.08 -21.22 14.40
CA ALA A 41 -0.10 -22.61 14.89
C ALA A 41 -1.10 -23.51 14.13
N ARG A 42 -2.15 -22.93 13.53
CA ARG A 42 -3.18 -23.65 12.74
C ARG A 42 -3.64 -22.83 11.53
N PRO A 43 -4.01 -23.48 10.42
CA PRO A 43 -4.69 -22.80 9.32
C PRO A 43 -6.05 -22.27 9.82
N ALA A 44 -6.27 -20.96 9.69
CA ALA A 44 -7.58 -20.35 9.95
C ALA A 44 -8.56 -20.66 8.80
N THR A 45 -9.84 -20.80 9.13
CA THR A 45 -10.93 -21.02 8.15
C THR A 45 -11.28 -19.74 7.39
N ALA A 46 -11.08 -18.56 7.99
CA ALA A 46 -11.17 -17.26 7.33
C ALA A 46 -9.76 -16.73 7.02
N PHE A 47 -9.59 -16.04 5.88
CA PHE A 47 -8.31 -15.46 5.49
C PHE A 47 -7.97 -14.22 6.31
N ALA A 48 -8.96 -13.35 6.56
CA ALA A 48 -8.82 -12.18 7.40
C ALA A 48 -9.91 -12.13 8.48
N LEU A 49 -9.65 -11.32 9.52
CA LEU A 49 -10.54 -11.16 10.68
C LEU A 49 -11.84 -10.41 10.35
N THR A 50 -11.83 -9.56 9.32
CA THR A 50 -12.98 -8.73 8.93
C THR A 50 -13.43 -9.06 7.51
N TRP A 51 -14.68 -8.76 7.18
CA TRP A 51 -15.18 -8.91 5.81
C TRP A 51 -14.34 -8.07 4.83
N TRP A 52 -13.91 -6.87 5.23
CA TRP A 52 -13.12 -5.97 4.41
C TRP A 52 -11.73 -6.55 4.14
N GLY A 53 -11.11 -7.18 5.14
CA GLY A 53 -9.84 -7.89 4.95
C GLY A 53 -9.96 -9.08 4.01
N ASN A 54 -11.08 -9.82 4.04
CA ASN A 54 -11.31 -10.91 3.09
C ASN A 54 -11.50 -10.35 1.67
N ALA A 55 -12.30 -9.29 1.52
CA ALA A 55 -12.50 -8.63 0.22
C ALA A 55 -11.20 -8.03 -0.36
N TRP A 56 -10.28 -7.57 0.49
CA TRP A 56 -8.93 -7.15 0.07
C TRP A 56 -8.09 -8.33 -0.46
N VAL A 57 -8.12 -9.47 0.23
CA VAL A 57 -7.44 -10.69 -0.21
C VAL A 57 -8.04 -11.17 -1.54
N ASP A 58 -9.36 -11.21 -1.64
CA ASP A 58 -10.06 -11.62 -2.87
C ASP A 58 -9.66 -10.73 -4.06
N ALA A 59 -9.64 -9.41 -3.88
CA ALA A 59 -9.23 -8.47 -4.92
C ALA A 59 -7.79 -8.70 -5.42
N LEU A 60 -6.89 -9.17 -4.55
CA LEU A 60 -5.56 -9.60 -4.98
C LEU A 60 -5.63 -10.93 -5.73
N GLU A 61 -6.32 -11.93 -5.18
CA GLU A 61 -6.38 -13.27 -5.78
C GLU A 61 -6.97 -13.22 -7.20
N ASP A 62 -7.90 -12.30 -7.44
CA ASP A 62 -8.46 -12.01 -8.78
C ASP A 62 -7.41 -11.50 -9.79
N THR A 63 -6.32 -10.87 -9.34
CA THR A 63 -5.20 -10.45 -10.22
C THR A 63 -4.22 -11.60 -10.52
N ALA A 64 -4.28 -12.69 -9.76
CA ALA A 64 -3.28 -13.74 -9.81
C ALA A 64 -3.69 -14.87 -10.76
N LEU A 65 -2.85 -15.13 -11.77
CA LEU A 65 -3.08 -16.19 -12.75
C LEU A 65 -2.63 -17.59 -12.27
N ASP A 66 -1.96 -17.69 -11.11
CA ASP A 66 -1.35 -18.93 -10.61
C ASP A 66 -1.76 -19.20 -9.14
N PRO A 67 -2.83 -19.99 -8.92
CA PRO A 67 -3.30 -20.34 -7.57
C PRO A 67 -2.26 -21.06 -6.71
N ALA A 68 -1.39 -21.87 -7.32
CA ALA A 68 -0.34 -22.56 -6.59
C ALA A 68 0.71 -21.58 -6.03
N ARG A 69 0.89 -20.44 -6.68
CA ARG A 69 1.79 -19.37 -6.23
C ARG A 69 1.21 -18.58 -5.06
N LEU A 70 -0.09 -18.31 -5.09
CA LEU A 70 -0.82 -17.75 -3.95
C LEU A 70 -0.70 -18.65 -2.72
N ALA A 71 -0.96 -19.95 -2.89
CA ALA A 71 -0.83 -20.93 -1.80
C ALA A 71 0.57 -20.95 -1.17
N ARG A 72 1.63 -20.83 -1.98
CA ARG A 72 3.01 -20.70 -1.48
C ARG A 72 3.22 -19.39 -0.73
N GLY A 73 2.71 -18.27 -1.23
CA GLY A 73 2.78 -16.98 -0.54
C GLY A 73 2.09 -17.02 0.82
N ARG A 74 0.88 -17.58 0.88
CA ARG A 74 0.15 -17.80 2.12
C ARG A 74 0.96 -18.62 3.13
N ALA A 75 1.57 -19.73 2.68
CA ALA A 75 2.41 -20.55 3.54
C ALA A 75 3.64 -19.80 4.09
N TYR A 76 4.15 -18.80 3.38
CA TYR A 76 5.23 -17.94 3.88
C TYR A 76 4.75 -16.97 4.96
N ALA A 77 3.60 -16.32 4.74
CA ALA A 77 2.96 -15.47 5.75
C ALA A 77 2.65 -16.26 7.03
N ASP A 78 2.03 -17.45 6.88
CA ASP A 78 1.67 -18.33 7.99
C ASP A 78 2.90 -18.81 8.81
N ARG A 79 4.09 -18.87 8.19
CA ARG A 79 5.34 -19.24 8.87
C ARG A 79 6.10 -18.06 9.47
N GLY A 80 5.53 -16.85 9.45
CA GLY A 80 6.18 -15.66 9.98
C GLY A 80 7.37 -15.19 9.14
N HIS A 81 7.36 -15.42 7.81
CA HIS A 81 8.43 -14.96 6.92
C HIS A 81 8.30 -13.50 6.48
N VAL A 82 7.26 -12.79 6.91
CA VAL A 82 7.06 -11.37 6.61
C VAL A 82 7.48 -10.56 7.84
N ASP A 83 8.48 -9.69 7.65
CA ASP A 83 8.93 -8.76 8.69
C ASP A 83 7.89 -7.63 8.91
N ALA A 84 8.26 -6.58 9.66
CA ALA A 84 7.40 -5.42 9.88
C ALA A 84 6.86 -4.83 8.56
N ILE A 85 5.55 -4.58 8.51
CA ILE A 85 4.87 -4.00 7.35
C ILE A 85 4.81 -2.50 7.54
N THR A 86 5.23 -1.73 6.54
CA THR A 86 5.07 -0.28 6.49
C THR A 86 4.04 0.09 5.44
N VAL A 87 3.01 0.82 5.85
CA VAL A 87 1.96 1.36 5.00
C VAL A 87 2.15 2.87 4.88
N THR A 88 2.15 3.36 3.66
CA THR A 88 2.03 4.78 3.30
C THR A 88 0.93 4.91 2.25
N PRO A 89 0.36 6.11 1.99
CA PRO A 89 -0.63 6.27 0.94
C PRO A 89 -0.14 5.68 -0.39
N GLY A 90 -0.93 4.75 -0.95
CA GLY A 90 -0.65 4.09 -2.22
C GLY A 90 0.42 2.99 -2.19
N ARG A 91 0.95 2.63 -1.01
CA ARG A 91 2.07 1.68 -0.92
C ARG A 91 2.11 0.89 0.37
N VAL A 92 2.28 -0.43 0.24
CA VAL A 92 2.53 -1.36 1.36
C VAL A 92 3.87 -2.04 1.12
N VAL A 93 4.79 -2.01 2.09
CA VAL A 93 6.15 -2.57 1.95
C VAL A 93 6.47 -3.47 3.11
N ALA A 94 7.12 -4.61 2.83
CA ALA A 94 7.75 -5.44 3.84
C ALA A 94 9.01 -6.12 3.30
N TYR A 95 9.86 -6.58 4.23
CA TYR A 95 10.92 -7.54 3.90
C TYR A 95 10.37 -8.95 4.11
N VAL A 96 10.62 -9.82 3.14
CA VAL A 96 10.12 -11.21 3.15
C VAL A 96 11.30 -12.16 3.03
N HIS A 97 11.44 -13.03 4.02
CA HIS A 97 12.46 -14.07 4.06
C HIS A 97 12.22 -15.08 2.94
N GLY A 98 13.31 -15.55 2.33
CA GLY A 98 13.29 -16.42 1.17
C GLY A 98 14.43 -17.43 1.20
N SER A 99 14.86 -17.89 0.04
CA SER A 99 16.01 -18.81 -0.06
C SER A 99 17.37 -18.12 0.13
N ARG A 100 17.44 -16.79 0.02
CA ARG A 100 18.67 -16.02 0.20
C ARG A 100 18.80 -15.55 1.66
N PRO A 101 20.04 -15.41 2.18
CA PRO A 101 20.26 -14.85 3.51
C PRO A 101 19.71 -13.44 3.69
N ARG A 102 19.72 -12.62 2.63
CA ARG A 102 19.12 -11.28 2.63
C ARG A 102 17.65 -11.37 2.21
N PRO A 103 16.70 -10.87 3.03
CA PRO A 103 15.29 -10.81 2.68
C PRO A 103 15.03 -10.01 1.40
N TYR A 104 13.98 -10.38 0.68
CA TYR A 104 13.50 -9.64 -0.48
C TYR A 104 12.62 -8.49 -0.04
N ARG A 105 12.73 -7.33 -0.69
CA ARG A 105 11.80 -6.22 -0.48
C ARG A 105 10.60 -6.48 -1.37
N ALA A 106 9.46 -6.81 -0.75
CA ALA A 106 8.18 -6.97 -1.41
C ALA A 106 7.33 -5.72 -1.21
N GLU A 107 6.55 -5.38 -2.22
CA GLU A 107 5.75 -4.18 -2.24
C GLU A 107 4.42 -4.40 -2.96
N LEU A 108 3.37 -3.75 -2.48
CA LEU A 108 2.11 -3.58 -3.19
C LEU A 108 1.92 -2.10 -3.46
N VAL A 109 1.81 -1.74 -4.74
CA VAL A 109 1.45 -0.40 -5.19
C VAL A 109 -0.04 -0.39 -5.48
N LEU A 110 -0.74 0.62 -4.98
CA LEU A 110 -2.17 0.78 -5.21
C LEU A 110 -2.52 2.25 -5.42
N ARG A 111 -3.65 2.49 -6.07
CA ARG A 111 -4.19 3.85 -6.20
C ARG A 111 -4.51 4.43 -4.81
N THR A 112 -4.29 5.72 -4.65
CA THR A 112 -4.87 6.48 -3.54
C THR A 112 -6.24 7.00 -3.94
N LEU A 113 -7.14 7.18 -2.96
CA LEU A 113 -8.37 7.91 -3.20
C LEU A 113 -8.04 9.35 -3.63
N PRO A 114 -8.68 9.88 -4.69
CA PRO A 114 -8.66 11.29 -4.99
C PRO A 114 -9.24 12.12 -3.83
N ASP A 115 -8.82 13.38 -3.70
CA ASP A 115 -9.26 14.27 -2.62
C ASP A 115 -10.79 14.36 -2.53
N GLU A 116 -11.49 14.42 -3.67
CA GLU A 116 -12.96 14.50 -3.67
C GLU A 116 -13.62 13.20 -3.18
N ALA A 117 -13.01 12.05 -3.47
CA ALA A 117 -13.51 10.76 -2.99
C ALA A 117 -13.22 10.58 -1.50
N TRP A 118 -12.06 11.07 -1.04
CA TRP A 118 -11.70 11.09 0.38
C TRP A 118 -12.63 12.00 1.18
N ASP A 119 -12.93 13.20 0.70
CA ASP A 119 -13.85 14.12 1.35
C ASP A 119 -15.26 13.51 1.47
N ARG A 120 -15.76 12.87 0.40
CA ARG A 120 -17.04 12.13 0.46
C ARG A 120 -17.03 11.00 1.48
N PHE A 121 -15.93 10.27 1.59
CA PHE A 121 -15.78 9.20 2.58
C PHE A 121 -15.85 9.76 4.00
N VAL A 122 -15.08 10.81 4.29
CA VAL A 122 -15.06 11.44 5.63
C VAL A 122 -16.44 12.00 5.99
N GLN A 123 -17.12 12.67 5.06
CA GLN A 123 -18.48 13.17 5.29
C GLN A 123 -19.48 12.04 5.55
N SER A 124 -19.41 10.95 4.77
CA SER A 124 -20.29 9.79 4.95
C SER A 124 -20.05 9.05 6.27
N ALA A 125 -18.79 9.01 6.72
CA ALA A 125 -18.43 8.47 8.03
C ALA A 125 -18.95 9.36 9.16
N ALA A 126 -18.74 10.67 9.06
CA ALA A 126 -19.15 11.64 10.10
C ALA A 126 -20.68 11.83 10.20
N ALA A 127 -21.43 11.55 9.13
CA ALA A 127 -22.88 11.69 9.11
C ALA A 127 -23.60 10.73 10.07
N ARG A 128 -22.92 9.68 10.55
CA ARG A 128 -23.54 8.57 11.30
C ARG A 128 -22.62 8.10 12.44
N PRO A 129 -23.02 8.24 13.71
CA PRO A 129 -22.20 7.79 14.84
C PRO A 129 -21.85 6.30 14.81
N ASP A 130 -22.74 5.45 14.29
CA ASP A 130 -22.49 4.01 14.11
C ASP A 130 -21.38 3.72 13.10
N HIS A 131 -21.28 4.50 12.02
CA HIS A 131 -20.18 4.37 11.07
C HIS A 131 -18.83 4.70 11.71
N MET A 132 -18.78 5.78 12.50
CA MET A 132 -17.57 6.17 13.23
C MET A 132 -17.17 5.10 14.27
N ALA A 133 -18.14 4.55 14.99
CA ALA A 133 -17.90 3.48 15.95
C ALA A 133 -17.29 2.23 15.28
N SER A 134 -17.85 1.77 14.16
CA SER A 134 -17.29 0.64 13.40
C SER A 134 -15.84 0.88 12.96
N LEU A 135 -15.51 2.08 12.46
CA LEU A 135 -14.15 2.43 12.05
C LEU A 135 -13.18 2.42 13.25
N LEU A 136 -13.61 2.88 14.42
CA LEU A 136 -12.82 2.82 15.66
C LEU A 136 -12.58 1.38 16.12
N ASP A 137 -13.56 0.50 15.88
CA ASP A 137 -13.45 -0.94 16.11
C ASP A 137 -12.65 -1.68 15.00
N LYS A 138 -12.03 -0.93 14.08
CA LYS A 138 -11.23 -1.42 12.94
C LYS A 138 -12.03 -2.23 11.94
N ASP A 139 -13.35 -1.99 11.85
CA ASP A 139 -14.22 -2.52 10.82
C ASP A 139 -14.63 -1.42 9.83
N VAL A 140 -14.93 -1.82 8.60
CA VAL A 140 -15.41 -0.89 7.57
C VAL A 140 -16.89 -1.18 7.35
N PRO A 141 -17.83 -0.26 7.62
CA PRO A 141 -19.22 -0.46 7.25
C PRO A 141 -19.38 -0.68 5.74
N HIS A 142 -20.17 -1.68 5.32
CA HIS A 142 -20.47 -1.91 3.90
C HIS A 142 -21.04 -0.67 3.19
N ALA A 143 -21.89 0.08 3.89
CA ALA A 143 -22.43 1.34 3.38
C ALA A 143 -21.34 2.37 3.06
N LEU A 144 -20.27 2.43 3.86
CA LEU A 144 -19.12 3.31 3.59
C LEU A 144 -18.27 2.78 2.43
N ALA A 145 -18.00 1.48 2.38
CA ALA A 145 -17.20 0.90 1.30
C ALA A 145 -17.78 1.14 -0.10
N ALA A 146 -19.10 1.17 -0.22
CA ALA A 146 -19.80 1.44 -1.48
C ALA A 146 -19.69 2.91 -1.96
N THR A 147 -19.29 3.86 -1.11
CA THR A 147 -19.34 5.30 -1.46
C THR A 147 -18.15 5.82 -2.28
N CYS A 148 -16.97 5.19 -2.15
CA CYS A 148 -15.73 5.76 -2.68
C CYS A 148 -14.76 4.76 -3.30
N GLY A 149 -15.16 3.50 -3.52
CA GLY A 149 -14.27 2.50 -4.13
C GLY A 149 -13.05 2.20 -3.24
N LEU A 150 -13.30 1.84 -1.98
CA LEU A 150 -12.25 1.56 -0.99
C LEU A 150 -11.42 0.32 -1.30
N LEU A 151 -12.00 -0.64 -2.01
CA LEU A 151 -11.33 -1.86 -2.40
C LEU A 151 -10.65 -1.64 -3.77
N PRO A 152 -9.42 -2.14 -3.96
CA PRO A 152 -8.78 -2.07 -5.27
C PRO A 152 -9.63 -2.85 -6.28
N ALA A 153 -9.85 -2.29 -7.48
CA ALA A 153 -10.39 -3.05 -8.59
C ALA A 153 -9.34 -4.04 -9.15
N VAL A 154 -9.78 -4.90 -10.07
CA VAL A 154 -8.86 -5.69 -10.90
C VAL A 154 -7.87 -4.73 -11.56
N ASP A 155 -6.58 -5.03 -11.46
CA ASP A 155 -5.43 -4.23 -11.91
C ASP A 155 -5.09 -2.95 -11.12
N ASP A 156 -5.85 -2.57 -10.08
CA ASP A 156 -5.50 -1.43 -9.22
C ASP A 156 -4.38 -1.76 -8.21
N LEU A 157 -4.03 -3.04 -8.07
CA LEU A 157 -3.01 -3.53 -7.14
C LEU A 157 -1.86 -4.15 -7.94
N THR A 158 -0.72 -3.46 -7.95
CA THR A 158 0.50 -3.89 -8.65
C THR A 158 1.52 -4.45 -7.65
N PRO A 159 1.79 -5.76 -7.67
CA PRO A 159 2.83 -6.36 -6.84
C PRO A 159 4.23 -6.14 -7.43
N ASP A 160 5.19 -5.75 -6.59
CA ASP A 160 6.61 -5.65 -6.94
C ASP A 160 7.49 -6.38 -5.92
N CYS A 161 8.62 -6.93 -6.37
CA CYS A 161 9.56 -7.61 -5.50
C CYS A 161 10.98 -7.64 -6.07
N THR A 162 11.97 -7.47 -5.20
CA THR A 162 13.40 -7.60 -5.58
C THR A 162 13.87 -9.03 -5.84
N CYS A 163 12.97 -10.01 -5.85
CA CYS A 163 13.32 -11.41 -6.14
C CYS A 163 13.52 -11.64 -7.65
N PRO A 164 14.31 -12.64 -8.06
CA PRO A 164 14.56 -12.91 -9.48
C PRO A 164 13.37 -13.54 -10.23
N ASP A 165 12.26 -13.81 -9.52
CA ASP A 165 11.05 -14.39 -10.10
C ASP A 165 10.26 -13.31 -10.85
N ARG A 166 10.09 -13.49 -12.16
CA ARG A 166 9.44 -12.51 -13.05
C ARG A 166 7.93 -12.69 -13.14
N VAL A 167 7.38 -13.75 -12.54
CA VAL A 167 5.93 -13.99 -12.52
C VAL A 167 5.29 -13.17 -11.41
N GLN A 168 4.24 -12.41 -11.75
CA GLN A 168 3.52 -11.56 -10.81
C GLN A 168 2.13 -12.13 -10.45
N PRO A 169 1.71 -12.03 -9.16
CA PRO A 169 2.56 -11.75 -8.00
C PRO A 169 3.56 -12.89 -7.76
N CYS A 170 4.79 -12.57 -7.37
CA CYS A 170 5.71 -13.60 -6.89
C CYS A 170 5.27 -14.10 -5.50
N LYS A 171 5.82 -15.22 -5.02
CA LYS A 171 5.44 -15.76 -3.69
C LYS A 171 5.66 -14.77 -2.53
N HIS A 172 6.63 -13.85 -2.66
CA HIS A 172 6.93 -12.88 -1.60
C HIS A 172 5.91 -11.73 -1.58
N ALA A 173 5.50 -11.23 -2.75
CA ALA A 173 4.42 -10.25 -2.84
C ALA A 173 3.09 -10.87 -2.39
N ALA A 174 2.81 -12.11 -2.79
CA ALA A 174 1.64 -12.85 -2.29
C ALA A 174 1.71 -13.04 -0.76
N ALA A 175 2.88 -13.35 -0.20
CA ALA A 175 3.05 -13.46 1.26
C ALA A 175 2.73 -12.15 1.99
N LEU A 176 3.16 -11.00 1.45
CA LEU A 176 2.84 -9.69 2.01
C LEU A 176 1.32 -9.48 2.07
N CYS A 177 0.57 -9.87 1.04
CA CYS A 177 -0.89 -9.71 1.02
C CYS A 177 -1.62 -10.64 1.99
N HIS A 178 -1.09 -11.84 2.23
CA HIS A 178 -1.69 -12.82 3.14
C HIS A 178 -1.30 -12.63 4.61
N GLN A 179 -0.58 -11.55 4.94
CA GLN A 179 -0.25 -11.20 6.31
C GLN A 179 -1.48 -10.59 7.01
N THR A 180 -2.28 -11.44 7.65
CA THR A 180 -3.57 -11.08 8.25
C THR A 180 -3.71 -11.41 9.75
#